data_AF-A0A1V4SIX5-F1
#
_entry.id   AF-A0A1V4SIX5-F1
#
_cell.length_a   1.000
_cell.length_b   1.000
_cell.length_c   1.000
_cell.angle_alpha   90.00
_cell.angle_beta   90.00
_cell.angle_gamma   90.00
#
_symmetry.space_group_name_H-M   'P 1'
#
loop_
_entity.id
_entity.type
_entity.pdbx_description
1 polymer ?
#
loop_
_entity_poly.entity_id
_entity_poly.type
_entity_poly.pdbx_seq_one_letter_code
_entity_poly.pdbx_strand_id
1 'polypeptide(L)' 'MSELNNLMNDIEKLRKKLHDLINEKNVDLADPEIITASQMLNAAITKYTEIISNKTGR' A
#
# COMPACT_ATOMS: atom_id res chain seq x y z
N MET A 1 10.20 12.06 13.01
CA MET A 1 9.79 11.76 11.62
C MET A 1 8.35 12.22 11.46
N SER A 2 8.02 12.92 10.37
CA SER A 2 6.65 13.38 10.12
C SER A 2 5.71 12.19 9.92
N GLU A 3 4.44 12.33 10.28
CA GLU A 3 3.40 11.31 10.05
C GLU A 3 3.34 10.86 8.58
N LEU A 4 3.63 11.78 7.65
CA LEU A 4 3.67 11.52 6.23
C LEU A 4 4.81 10.55 5.85
N ASN A 5 5.99 10.73 6.45
CA ASN A 5 7.15 9.86 6.20
C ASN A 5 6.90 8.45 6.76
N ASN A 6 6.23 8.34 7.91
CA ASN A 6 5.86 7.05 8.47
C ASN A 6 4.87 6.32 7.55
N LEU A 7 3.84 7.02 7.06
CA LEU A 7 2.86 6.45 6.15
C LEU A 7 3.49 5.99 4.82
N MET A 8 4.41 6.78 4.26
CA MET A 8 5.19 6.39 3.07
C MET A 8 6.01 5.12 3.33
N ASN A 9 6.71 5.04 4.46
CA ASN A 9 7.48 3.85 4.82
C ASN A 9 6.60 2.61 4.97
N ASP A 10 5.40 2.75 5.50
CA ASP A 10 4.48 1.62 5.66
C ASP A 10 3.89 1.17 4.32
N ILE A 11 3.60 2.10 3.39
CA ILE A 11 3.23 1.79 2.01
C ILE A 11 4.33 0.98 1.32
N GLU A 12 5.59 1.38 1.45
CA GLU A 12 6.71 0.64 0.85
C GLU A 12 6.86 -0.77 1.43
N LYS A 13 6.71 -0.93 2.74
CA LYS A 13 6.72 -2.26 3.38
C LYS A 13 5.57 -3.14 2.88
N LEU A 14 4.36 -2.58 2.78
CA LEU A 14 3.19 -3.29 2.28
C LEU A 14 3.36 -3.70 0.82
N ARG A 15 3.90 -2.81 -0.02
CA ARG A 15 4.24 -3.10 -1.42
C ARG A 15 5.22 -4.26 -1.54
N LYS A 16 6.29 -4.25 -0.74
CA LYS A 16 7.28 -5.34 -0.74
C LYS A 16 6.65 -6.67 -0.31
N LYS A 17 5.89 -6.68 0.78
CA LYS A 17 5.20 -7.88 1.28
C LYS A 17 4.22 -8.46 0.27
N LEU A 18 3.47 -7.60 -0.43
CA LEU A 18 2.58 -8.04 -1.49
C LEU A 18 3.35 -8.69 -2.64
N HIS A 19 4.48 -8.11 -3.03
CA HIS A 19 5.32 -8.67 -4.09
C HIS A 19 5.91 -10.03 -3.69
N ASP A 20 6.39 -10.15 -2.45
CA ASP A 20 6.89 -11.41 -1.88
C ASP A 20 5.76 -12.47 -1.86
N LEU A 21 4.56 -12.10 -1.42
CA LEU A 21 3.39 -12.98 -1.40
C LEU A 21 2.99 -13.46 -2.82
N ILE A 22 3.00 -12.57 -3.80
CA ILE A 22 2.73 -12.93 -5.21
C ILE A 22 3.76 -13.95 -5.71
N ASN A 23 5.03 -13.77 -5.38
CA ASN A 23 6.08 -14.70 -5.77
C ASN A 23 5.95 -16.05 -5.07
N GLU A 24 5.55 -16.08 -3.80
CA GLU A 24 5.30 -17.31 -3.03
C GLU A 24 4.09 -18.10 -3.55
N LYS A 25 3.07 -17.41 -4.08
CA LYS A 25 1.83 -18.01 -4.61
C LYS A 25 1.86 -18.31 -6.11
N ASN A 26 3.05 -18.49 -6.70
CA ASN A 26 3.22 -18.76 -8.14
C ASN A 26 2.57 -17.72 -9.06
N VAL A 27 2.54 -16.46 -8.62
CA VAL A 27 1.96 -15.34 -9.40
C VAL A 27 0.44 -15.48 -9.64
N ASP A 28 -0.27 -16.23 -8.78
CA ASP A 28 -1.74 -16.29 -8.84
C ASP A 28 -2.36 -15.01 -8.25
N LEU A 29 -2.57 -14.02 -9.12
CA LEU A 29 -3.19 -12.75 -8.74
C LEU A 29 -4.66 -12.86 -8.33
N ALA A 30 -5.31 -14.01 -8.59
CA ALA A 30 -6.68 -14.28 -8.17
C ALA A 30 -6.76 -14.90 -6.76
N ASP A 31 -5.62 -15.21 -6.14
CA ASP A 31 -5.58 -15.69 -4.75
C ASP A 31 -6.28 -14.66 -3.84
N PRO A 32 -7.29 -15.07 -3.05
CA PRO A 32 -8.02 -14.16 -2.16
C PRO A 32 -7.14 -13.37 -1.18
N GLU A 33 -6.01 -13.95 -0.78
CA GLU A 33 -5.00 -13.31 0.08
C GLU A 33 -4.27 -12.19 -0.66
N ILE A 34 -3.90 -12.41 -1.93
CA ILE A 34 -3.28 -11.41 -2.79
C ILE A 34 -4.26 -10.26 -3.10
N ILE A 35 -5.52 -10.59 -3.37
CA ILE A 35 -6.58 -9.59 -3.58
C ILE A 35 -6.73 -8.73 -2.32
N THR A 36 -6.84 -9.36 -1.15
CA THR A 36 -7.01 -8.66 0.14
C THR A 36 -5.81 -7.76 0.43
N ALA A 37 -4.58 -8.28 0.29
CA ALA A 37 -3.36 -7.51 0.50
C ALA A 37 -3.24 -6.33 -0.50
N SER A 38 -3.66 -6.53 -1.75
CA SER A 38 -3.70 -5.48 -2.77
C SER A 38 -4.69 -4.37 -2.42
N GLN A 39 -5.88 -4.73 -1.92
CA GLN A 39 -6.89 -3.75 -1.47
C GLN A 39 -6.39 -2.95 -0.26
N MET A 40 -5.73 -3.60 0.70
CA MET A 40 -5.12 -2.93 1.85
C MET A 40 -4.04 -1.93 1.44
N LEU A 41 -3.15 -2.32 0.51
CA LEU A 41 -2.13 -1.41 -0.03
C LEU A 41 -2.77 -0.22 -0.73
N ASN A 42 -3.80 -0.46 -1.55
CA ASN A 42 -4.52 0.60 -2.24
C ASN A 42 -5.15 1.61 -1.26
N ALA A 43 -5.81 1.13 -0.19
CA ALA A 43 -6.38 2.00 0.84
C ALA A 43 -5.31 2.87 1.53
N ALA A 44 -4.12 2.33 1.80
CA ALA A 44 -3.01 3.08 2.37
C ALA A 44 -2.51 4.19 1.42
N ILE A 45 -2.40 3.89 0.12
CA ILE A 45 -2.02 4.85 -0.92
C ILE A 45 -3.07 5.96 -1.07
N THR A 46 -4.36 5.61 -1.06
CA THR A 46 -5.47 6.57 -1.10
C THR A 46 -5.37 7.54 0.09
N LYS A 47 -5.21 7.01 1.31
CA LYS A 47 -5.04 7.83 2.52
C LYS A 47 -3.83 8.77 2.44
N TYR A 48 -2.70 8.29 1.92
CA TYR A 48 -1.52 9.12 1.70
C TYR A 48 -1.80 10.25 0.72
N THR A 49 -2.47 9.93 -0.39
CA THR A 49 -2.87 10.89 -1.42
C THR A 49 -3.79 11.96 -0.85
N GLU A 50 -4.81 11.55 -0.07
CA GLU A 50 -5.73 12.48 0.60
C GLU A 50 -5.00 13.44 1.54
N ILE A 51 -4.06 12.93 2.36
CA ILE A 51 -3.27 13.77 3.27
C ILE A 51 -2.44 14.79 2.50
N ILE A 52 -1.83 14.39 1.37
CA ILE A 52 -1.10 15.32 0.52
C ILE A 52 -2.05 16.34 -0.09
N SER A 53 -3.14 15.92 -0.73
CA SER A 53 -4.12 16.81 -1.35
C SER A 53 -4.70 17.82 -0.37
N ASN A 54 -4.95 17.42 0.88
CA ASN A 54 -5.41 18.32 1.95
C ASN A 54 -4.31 19.28 2.44
N LYS A 55 -3.02 18.94 2.28
CA LYS A 55 -1.87 19.81 2.61
C LYS A 55 -1.48 20.75 1.47
N THR A 56 -1.70 20.38 0.21
CA THR A 56 -1.46 21.22 -0.97
C THR A 56 -2.70 21.99 -1.44
N GLY A 57 -3.83 21.83 -0.76
CA GLY A 57 -5.04 22.62 -0.96
C GLY A 57 -4.83 24.10 -0.65
N ARG A 58 -4.91 24.92 -1.70
CA ARG A 58 -5.29 26.34 -1.65
C ARG A 58 -6.74 26.50 -1.23
#